data_AF-A0A2Y8ZLW6-F1
#
_entry.id   AF-A0A2Y8ZLW6-F1
#
_cell.length_a   1.000
_cell.length_b   1.000
_cell.length_c   1.000
_cell.angle_alpha   90.00
_cell.angle_beta   90.00
_cell.angle_gamma   90.00
#
_symmetry.space_group_name_H-M   'P 1'
#
loop_
_entity.id
_entity.type
_entity.pdbx_description
1 polymer ?
#
loop_
_entity_poly.entity_id
_entity_poly.type
_entity_poly.pdbx_seq_one_letter_code
_entity_poly.pdbx_strand_id
1 'polypeptide(L)'
;MTISLIAAVARNGIIGRAGGMPWKVPGEMAHFKKTTMGYPLVMGRTTFESVGVLPGRKIVVLTSDPKWSARGVTVAHGIDDVLLLSQEKDLFIAGGSKVYEQFLPYADRLVLTDIPFDAEGDTSFPGWPIAKDPVWQQLSEEEHPGFTVRIYERTRPRTQVIRSPWAASGAQKKVGASCAIMRDGRLLLTRREDNGLWCLPGGGVEAGETWAQAAAREAAEETGLQVRIDSVLAVYADPDAVIVYADGRRNQVFGVCFRASTQDEAGLSDEVTQVGWFTRSETLRLPIVVTHRPLVDAAFEPVDTPTVFT
;
A
#
# COMPACT_ATOMS: atom_id res chain seq x y z
N MET A 1 -0.71 -7.87 12.33
CA MET A 1 -1.26 -8.22 11.01
C MET A 1 -0.10 -8.25 10.03
N THR A 2 0.11 -9.39 9.40
CA THR A 2 1.15 -9.62 8.40
C THR A 2 0.51 -9.71 7.02
N ILE A 3 1.02 -8.92 6.07
CA ILE A 3 0.66 -9.01 4.66
C ILE A 3 1.71 -9.88 3.98
N SER A 4 1.31 -11.07 3.54
CA SER A 4 2.18 -11.99 2.81
C SER A 4 1.84 -12.01 1.32
N LEU A 5 2.82 -11.90 0.43
CA LEU A 5 2.61 -12.23 -0.98
C LEU A 5 3.01 -13.69 -1.20
N ILE A 6 2.19 -14.44 -1.93
CA ILE A 6 2.48 -15.84 -2.27
C ILE A 6 2.40 -16.04 -3.77
N ALA A 7 3.46 -16.54 -4.39
CA ALA A 7 3.53 -16.73 -5.84
C ALA A 7 4.42 -17.91 -6.24
N ALA A 8 4.07 -18.62 -7.30
CA ALA A 8 4.98 -19.49 -8.02
C ALA A 8 5.64 -18.71 -9.18
N VAL A 9 6.97 -18.70 -9.23
CA VAL A 9 7.75 -17.85 -10.11
C VAL A 9 8.76 -18.69 -10.87
N ALA A 10 8.71 -18.63 -12.21
CA ALA A 10 9.72 -19.22 -13.08
C ALA A 10 11.09 -18.58 -12.88
N ARG A 11 12.16 -19.29 -13.27
CA ARG A 11 13.54 -18.80 -13.15
C ARG A 11 13.72 -17.41 -13.78
N ASN A 12 13.05 -17.15 -14.90
CA ASN A 12 13.02 -15.88 -15.61
C ASN A 12 12.00 -14.85 -15.08
N GLY A 13 11.36 -15.09 -13.93
CA GLY A 13 10.43 -14.16 -13.28
C GLY A 13 8.99 -14.24 -13.77
N ILE A 14 8.69 -15.11 -14.74
CA ILE A 14 7.33 -15.29 -15.25
C ILE A 14 6.44 -15.95 -14.19
N ILE A 15 5.18 -15.52 -14.12
CA ILE A 15 4.13 -16.03 -13.21
C ILE A 15 2.82 -16.34 -13.95
N GLY A 16 2.74 -16.10 -15.25
CA GLY A 16 1.47 -16.20 -15.96
C GLY A 16 1.58 -16.06 -17.47
N ARG A 17 0.63 -16.66 -18.17
CA ARG A 17 0.37 -16.49 -19.60
C ARG A 17 -1.13 -16.51 -19.84
N ALA A 18 -1.66 -15.51 -20.56
CA ALA A 18 -3.07 -15.41 -20.92
C ALA A 18 -4.04 -15.62 -19.73
N GLY A 19 -3.69 -15.11 -18.55
CA GLY A 19 -4.53 -15.17 -17.34
C GLY A 19 -4.40 -16.44 -16.49
N GLY A 20 -3.63 -17.43 -16.93
CA GLY A 20 -3.40 -18.68 -16.20
C GLY A 20 -1.93 -19.01 -15.94
N MET A 21 -1.68 -20.09 -15.20
CA MET A 21 -0.35 -20.62 -14.96
C MET A 21 0.15 -21.38 -16.21
N PRO A 22 1.33 -21.05 -16.78
CA PRO A 22 1.80 -21.68 -18.02
C PRO A 22 2.41 -23.07 -17.82
N TRP A 23 2.50 -23.55 -16.58
CA TRP A 23 3.06 -24.85 -16.25
C TRP A 23 2.17 -25.59 -15.25
N LYS A 24 2.47 -26.89 -15.09
CA LYS A 24 1.91 -27.73 -14.04
C LYS A 24 3.05 -28.43 -13.31
N VAL A 25 3.31 -28.01 -12.07
CA VAL A 25 4.30 -28.65 -11.21
C VAL A 25 3.57 -29.45 -10.13
N PRO A 26 3.73 -30.79 -10.09
CA PRO A 26 3.12 -31.61 -9.05
C PRO A 26 3.52 -31.13 -7.64
N GLY A 27 2.58 -31.11 -6.71
CA GLY A 27 2.82 -30.72 -5.31
C GLY A 27 2.76 -29.21 -5.02
N GLU A 28 3.00 -28.34 -6.00
CA GLU A 28 2.98 -26.88 -5.78
C GLU A 28 1.60 -26.39 -5.31
N MET A 29 0.53 -26.78 -6.01
CA MET A 29 -0.84 -26.40 -5.62
C MET A 29 -1.23 -26.95 -4.23
N ALA A 30 -0.65 -28.08 -3.82
CA ALA A 30 -0.86 -28.63 -2.48
C ALA A 30 -0.13 -27.79 -1.42
N HIS A 31 1.09 -27.33 -1.71
CA HIS A 31 1.79 -26.34 -0.91
C HIS A 31 0.98 -25.04 -0.79
N PHE A 32 0.57 -24.44 -1.92
CA PHE A 32 -0.24 -23.23 -1.94
C PHE A 32 -1.50 -23.35 -1.08
N LYS A 33 -2.23 -24.47 -1.21
CA LYS A 33 -3.42 -24.75 -0.39
C LYS A 33 -3.09 -24.85 1.10
N LYS A 34 -2.02 -25.56 1.47
CA LYS A 34 -1.59 -25.74 2.87
C LYS A 34 -1.24 -24.38 3.48
N THR A 35 -0.44 -23.58 2.78
CA THR A 35 0.08 -22.29 3.26
C THR A 35 -1.03 -21.24 3.44
N THR A 36 -2.02 -21.21 2.54
CA THR A 36 -3.09 -20.20 2.54
C THR A 36 -4.34 -20.61 3.31
N MET A 37 -4.41 -21.84 3.84
CA MET A 37 -5.62 -22.36 4.48
C MET A 37 -6.05 -21.54 5.70
N GLY A 38 -7.32 -21.16 5.77
CA GLY A 38 -7.87 -20.40 6.91
C GLY A 38 -7.55 -18.90 6.89
N TYR A 39 -6.72 -18.43 5.96
CA TYR A 39 -6.40 -17.01 5.78
C TYR A 39 -7.23 -16.38 4.64
N PRO A 40 -7.55 -15.07 4.72
CA PRO A 40 -8.04 -14.32 3.58
C PRO A 40 -7.05 -14.34 2.42
N LEU A 41 -7.56 -14.57 1.22
CA LEU A 41 -6.79 -14.62 -0.01
C LEU A 41 -7.27 -13.52 -0.96
N VAL A 42 -6.40 -12.56 -1.21
CA VAL A 42 -6.66 -11.38 -2.05
C VAL A 42 -6.09 -11.65 -3.44
N MET A 43 -6.89 -11.45 -4.48
CA MET A 43 -6.42 -11.55 -5.84
C MET A 43 -7.16 -10.59 -6.78
N GLY A 44 -6.56 -10.30 -7.93
CA GLY A 44 -7.19 -9.49 -8.97
C GLY A 44 -8.29 -10.26 -9.70
N ARG A 45 -9.25 -9.54 -10.29
CA ARG A 45 -10.37 -10.12 -11.06
C ARG A 45 -9.94 -11.20 -12.06
N THR A 46 -8.95 -10.92 -12.91
CA THR A 46 -8.48 -11.87 -13.94
C THR A 46 -7.95 -13.17 -13.34
N THR A 47 -7.22 -13.08 -12.23
CA THR A 47 -6.72 -14.26 -11.50
C THR A 47 -7.89 -15.05 -10.91
N PHE A 48 -8.87 -14.38 -10.32
CA PHE A 48 -10.06 -15.03 -9.81
C PHE A 48 -10.89 -15.71 -10.90
N GLU A 49 -11.05 -15.08 -12.07
CA GLU A 49 -11.78 -15.67 -13.21
C GLU A 49 -11.11 -16.96 -13.73
N SER A 50 -9.78 -17.07 -13.60
CA SER A 50 -9.05 -18.30 -13.95
C SER A 50 -9.09 -19.37 -12.86
N VAL A 51 -9.02 -18.99 -11.58
CA VAL A 51 -8.83 -19.93 -10.46
C VAL A 51 -10.15 -20.33 -9.81
N GLY A 52 -11.11 -19.42 -9.75
CA GLY A 52 -12.40 -19.58 -9.08
C GLY A 52 -12.30 -19.53 -7.55
N VAL A 53 -13.40 -19.91 -6.90
CA VAL A 53 -13.49 -19.94 -5.43
C VAL A 53 -12.70 -21.12 -4.90
N LEU A 54 -11.85 -20.85 -3.91
CA LEU A 54 -11.00 -21.85 -3.28
C LEU A 54 -11.58 -22.23 -1.89
N PRO A 55 -12.11 -23.47 -1.70
CA PRO A 55 -12.74 -23.86 -0.45
C PRO A 55 -11.82 -23.71 0.77
N GLY A 56 -12.43 -23.35 1.91
CA GLY A 56 -11.74 -23.14 3.19
C GLY A 56 -11.02 -21.80 3.33
N ARG A 57 -11.18 -20.87 2.38
CA ARG A 57 -10.54 -19.55 2.38
C ARG A 57 -11.57 -18.46 2.08
N LYS A 58 -11.43 -17.32 2.78
CA LYS A 58 -12.17 -16.11 2.44
C LYS A 58 -11.52 -15.49 1.21
N ILE A 59 -12.25 -15.38 0.11
CA ILE A 59 -11.73 -14.81 -1.14
C ILE A 59 -12.07 -13.33 -1.20
N VAL A 60 -11.06 -12.50 -1.44
CA VAL A 60 -11.20 -11.06 -1.69
C VAL A 60 -10.76 -10.79 -3.13
N VAL A 61 -11.66 -10.24 -3.95
CA VAL A 61 -11.36 -9.92 -5.36
C VAL A 61 -11.20 -8.41 -5.51
N LEU A 62 -10.01 -7.99 -5.95
CA LEU A 62 -9.71 -6.60 -6.26
C LEU A 62 -10.08 -6.28 -7.72
N THR A 63 -10.93 -5.27 -7.92
CA THR A 63 -11.41 -4.85 -9.25
C THR A 63 -11.72 -3.36 -9.30
N SER A 64 -11.34 -2.70 -10.39
CA SER A 64 -11.71 -1.31 -10.65
C SER A 64 -13.14 -1.14 -11.20
N ASP A 65 -13.83 -2.25 -11.51
CA ASP A 65 -15.21 -2.23 -11.98
C ASP A 65 -16.17 -2.19 -10.78
N PRO A 66 -16.86 -1.05 -10.52
CA PRO A 66 -17.74 -0.90 -9.36
C PRO A 66 -19.03 -1.72 -9.48
N LYS A 67 -19.33 -2.28 -10.65
CA LYS A 67 -20.53 -3.10 -10.87
C LYS A 67 -20.24 -4.60 -10.82
N TRP A 68 -18.96 -4.98 -10.76
CA TRP A 68 -18.58 -6.37 -10.77
C TRP A 68 -18.91 -7.03 -9.42
N SER A 69 -19.49 -8.22 -9.48
CA SER A 69 -19.76 -9.05 -8.31
C SER A 69 -19.68 -10.53 -8.67
N ALA A 70 -19.38 -11.36 -7.68
CA ALA A 70 -19.42 -12.80 -7.80
C ALA A 70 -19.92 -13.42 -6.49
N ARG A 71 -20.55 -14.61 -6.57
CA ARG A 71 -21.01 -15.31 -5.38
C ARG A 71 -19.82 -15.88 -4.60
N GLY A 72 -19.87 -15.77 -3.27
CA GLY A 72 -18.88 -16.36 -2.38
C GLY A 72 -17.55 -15.61 -2.29
N VAL A 73 -17.49 -14.36 -2.74
CA VAL A 73 -16.31 -13.48 -2.61
C VAL A 73 -16.68 -12.15 -1.95
N THR A 74 -15.70 -11.53 -1.29
CA THR A 74 -15.76 -10.12 -0.91
C THR A 74 -15.12 -9.30 -2.04
N VAL A 75 -15.79 -8.24 -2.49
CA VAL A 75 -15.25 -7.34 -3.53
C VAL A 75 -14.52 -6.19 -2.85
N ALA A 76 -13.34 -5.85 -3.36
CA ALA A 76 -12.57 -4.67 -3.01
C ALA A 76 -12.34 -3.83 -4.28
N HIS A 77 -12.44 -2.51 -4.14
CA HIS A 77 -12.26 -1.55 -5.23
C HIS A 77 -10.97 -0.72 -5.11
N GLY A 78 -10.26 -0.87 -3.99
CA GLY A 78 -8.96 -0.27 -3.77
C GLY A 78 -8.11 -1.05 -2.76
N ILE A 79 -6.88 -0.59 -2.60
CA ILE A 79 -5.94 -1.14 -1.61
C ILE A 79 -6.52 -0.99 -0.20
N ASP A 80 -7.16 0.14 0.10
CA ASP A 80 -7.66 0.42 1.45
C ASP A 80 -8.80 -0.50 1.86
N ASP A 81 -9.68 -0.87 0.93
CA ASP A 81 -10.72 -1.88 1.20
C ASP A 81 -10.08 -3.18 1.70
N VAL A 82 -8.98 -3.61 1.06
CA VAL A 82 -8.26 -4.82 1.46
C VAL A 82 -7.60 -4.63 2.83
N LEU A 83 -6.96 -3.48 3.08
CA LEU A 83 -6.30 -3.18 4.35
C LEU A 83 -7.29 -3.01 5.52
N LEU A 84 -8.50 -2.54 5.25
CA LEU A 84 -9.60 -2.45 6.22
C LEU A 84 -10.16 -3.84 6.53
N LEU A 85 -10.35 -4.68 5.50
CA LEU A 85 -10.83 -6.06 5.65
C LEU A 85 -9.87 -6.95 6.46
N SER A 86 -8.60 -6.56 6.56
CA SER A 86 -7.54 -7.37 7.17
C SER A 86 -7.21 -7.03 8.61
N GLN A 87 -7.87 -6.04 9.23
CA GLN A 87 -7.53 -5.59 10.58
C GLN A 87 -7.66 -6.67 11.67
N GLU A 88 -8.30 -7.79 11.38
CA GLU A 88 -8.50 -8.89 12.32
C GLU A 88 -7.56 -10.09 12.12
N LYS A 89 -6.94 -10.28 10.93
CA LYS A 89 -6.15 -11.48 10.60
C LYS A 89 -5.07 -11.20 9.55
N ASP A 90 -3.99 -11.99 9.60
CA ASP A 90 -2.99 -12.03 8.53
C ASP A 90 -3.64 -12.43 7.20
N LEU A 91 -3.09 -11.95 6.08
CA LEU A 91 -3.65 -12.20 4.75
C LEU A 91 -2.58 -12.61 3.75
N PHE A 92 -3.03 -13.24 2.67
CA PHE A 92 -2.21 -13.55 1.51
C PHE A 92 -2.68 -12.78 0.27
N ILE A 93 -1.75 -12.12 -0.40
CA ILE A 93 -1.92 -11.60 -1.76
C ILE A 93 -1.46 -12.69 -2.73
N ALA A 94 -2.36 -13.14 -3.59
CA ALA A 94 -2.13 -14.22 -4.57
C ALA A 94 -2.15 -13.73 -6.03
N GLY A 95 -1.85 -12.44 -6.23
CA GLY A 95 -1.63 -11.84 -7.54
C GLY A 95 -2.90 -11.39 -8.26
N GLY A 96 -2.88 -11.16 -9.57
CA GLY A 96 -1.74 -11.22 -10.49
C GLY A 96 -0.75 -10.07 -10.38
N SER A 97 0.12 -9.91 -11.39
CA SER A 97 1.27 -8.98 -11.39
C SER A 97 0.94 -7.56 -10.89
N LYS A 98 -0.12 -6.93 -11.41
CA LYS A 98 -0.54 -5.59 -10.97
C LYS A 98 -0.97 -5.52 -9.50
N VAL A 99 -1.53 -6.60 -8.96
CA VAL A 99 -1.88 -6.68 -7.54
C VAL A 99 -0.61 -6.87 -6.71
N TYR A 100 0.31 -7.74 -7.14
CA TYR A 100 1.61 -7.84 -6.48
C TYR A 100 2.32 -6.50 -6.45
N GLU A 101 2.35 -5.75 -7.55
CA GLU A 101 2.99 -4.44 -7.64
C GLU A 101 2.41 -3.45 -6.63
N GLN A 102 1.07 -3.42 -6.50
CA GLN A 102 0.37 -2.56 -5.54
C GLN A 102 0.63 -2.94 -4.08
N PHE A 103 0.76 -4.22 -3.79
CA PHE A 103 0.89 -4.71 -2.41
C PHE A 103 2.34 -4.95 -1.95
N LEU A 104 3.31 -5.02 -2.86
CA LEU A 104 4.73 -5.22 -2.51
C LEU A 104 5.27 -4.16 -1.52
N PRO A 105 4.89 -2.86 -1.60
CA PRO A 105 5.28 -1.87 -0.59
C PRO A 105 4.71 -2.14 0.82
N TYR A 106 3.55 -2.81 0.89
CA TYR A 106 2.89 -3.15 2.16
C TYR A 106 3.28 -4.54 2.68
N ALA A 107 3.95 -5.34 1.86
CA ALA A 107 4.29 -6.71 2.17
C ALA A 107 5.32 -6.78 3.32
N ASP A 108 5.01 -7.64 4.28
CA ASP A 108 5.88 -7.97 5.41
C ASP A 108 6.66 -9.26 5.11
N ARG A 109 6.09 -10.16 4.32
CA ARG A 109 6.65 -11.47 3.96
C ARG A 109 6.37 -11.81 2.50
N LEU A 110 7.29 -12.54 1.87
CA LEU A 110 7.09 -13.18 0.57
C LEU A 110 7.24 -14.69 0.75
N VAL A 111 6.29 -15.45 0.22
CA VAL A 111 6.34 -16.92 0.12
C VAL A 111 6.42 -17.26 -1.36
N LEU A 112 7.64 -17.45 -1.86
CA LEU A 112 7.90 -17.63 -3.28
C LEU A 112 8.22 -19.09 -3.56
N THR A 113 7.51 -19.68 -4.52
CA THR A 113 7.84 -21.00 -5.05
C THR A 113 8.67 -20.82 -6.31
N ASP A 114 9.96 -21.09 -6.22
CA ASP A 114 10.91 -21.02 -7.31
C ASP A 114 10.76 -22.25 -8.20
N ILE A 115 10.37 -22.00 -9.45
CA ILE A 115 10.23 -23.02 -10.48
C ILE A 115 11.53 -23.07 -11.30
N PRO A 116 12.21 -24.23 -11.38
CA PRO A 116 13.61 -24.30 -11.79
C PRO A 116 13.82 -24.18 -13.31
N PHE A 117 12.86 -23.68 -14.09
CA PHE A 117 12.95 -23.51 -15.53
C PHE A 117 12.43 -22.14 -15.97
N ASP A 118 12.84 -21.72 -17.17
CA ASP A 118 12.29 -20.54 -17.83
C ASP A 118 10.93 -20.89 -18.43
N ALA A 119 9.96 -19.99 -18.29
CA ALA A 119 8.64 -20.15 -18.87
C ALA A 119 8.37 -19.09 -19.93
N GLU A 120 7.59 -19.43 -20.94
CA GLU A 120 7.00 -18.45 -21.85
C GLU A 120 5.74 -17.84 -21.19
N GLY A 121 5.71 -16.52 -21.06
CA GLY A 121 4.56 -15.83 -20.49
C GLY A 121 4.58 -14.32 -20.72
N ASP A 122 3.46 -13.69 -20.43
CA ASP A 122 3.20 -12.26 -20.60
C ASP A 122 3.13 -11.51 -19.26
N THR A 123 3.22 -12.25 -18.15
CA THR A 123 3.02 -11.74 -16.81
C THR A 123 4.19 -12.15 -15.93
N SER A 124 4.87 -11.18 -15.31
CA SER A 124 6.02 -11.39 -14.43
C SER A 124 5.75 -10.94 -12.99
N PHE A 125 6.51 -11.50 -12.04
CA PHE A 125 6.52 -11.03 -10.66
C PHE A 125 7.30 -9.70 -10.58
N PRO A 126 6.76 -8.66 -9.91
CA PRO A 126 7.43 -7.37 -9.81
C PRO A 126 8.72 -7.47 -8.98
N GLY A 127 9.78 -6.77 -9.41
CA GLY A 127 11.06 -6.72 -8.69
C GLY A 127 11.91 -8.00 -8.78
N TRP A 128 11.57 -8.94 -9.67
CA TRP A 128 12.34 -10.17 -9.82
C TRP A 128 13.75 -9.93 -10.40
N PRO A 129 14.81 -10.59 -9.91
CA PRO A 129 14.83 -11.50 -8.76
C PRO A 129 14.85 -10.75 -7.42
N ILE A 130 13.94 -11.14 -6.51
CA ILE A 130 13.78 -10.51 -5.18
C ILE A 130 15.06 -10.57 -4.34
N ALA A 131 15.88 -11.61 -4.51
CA ALA A 131 17.14 -11.75 -3.79
C ALA A 131 18.16 -10.61 -4.02
N LYS A 132 17.96 -9.77 -5.05
CA LYS A 132 18.81 -8.60 -5.31
C LYS A 132 18.35 -7.33 -4.58
N ASP A 133 17.15 -7.35 -4.02
CA ASP A 133 16.58 -6.21 -3.31
C ASP A 133 16.97 -6.27 -1.82
N PRO A 134 17.75 -5.29 -1.30
CA PRO A 134 18.22 -5.30 0.09
C PRO A 134 17.09 -5.11 1.12
N VAL A 135 15.88 -4.79 0.68
CA VAL A 135 14.69 -4.75 1.52
C VAL A 135 14.29 -6.15 1.99
N TRP A 136 14.69 -7.20 1.27
CA TRP A 136 14.28 -8.57 1.55
C TRP A 136 15.45 -9.42 2.04
N GLN A 137 15.22 -10.15 3.13
CA GLN A 137 16.13 -11.15 3.64
C GLN A 137 15.48 -12.53 3.54
N GLN A 138 16.20 -13.51 2.99
CA GLN A 138 15.74 -14.90 2.99
C GLN A 138 15.77 -15.44 4.42
N LEU A 139 14.62 -15.92 4.89
CA LEU A 139 14.45 -16.52 6.21
C LEU A 139 14.60 -18.04 6.15
N SER A 140 14.05 -18.67 5.11
CA SER A 140 14.10 -20.13 4.96
C SER A 140 14.00 -20.57 3.50
N GLU A 141 14.40 -21.81 3.28
CA GLU A 141 14.32 -22.53 2.01
C GLU A 141 13.86 -23.97 2.30
N GLU A 142 12.90 -24.47 1.53
CA GLU A 142 12.42 -25.85 1.58
C GLU A 142 12.39 -26.44 0.16
N GLU A 143 13.16 -27.49 -0.07
CA GLU A 143 13.18 -28.19 -1.36
C GLU A 143 12.03 -29.20 -1.47
N HIS A 144 11.38 -29.20 -2.63
CA HIS A 144 10.38 -30.18 -3.00
C HIS A 144 10.71 -30.80 -4.37
N PRO A 145 10.14 -31.96 -4.71
CA PRO A 145 10.28 -32.52 -6.05
C PRO A 145 9.75 -31.56 -7.13
N GLY A 146 10.67 -30.90 -7.84
CA GLY A 146 10.38 -30.03 -8.99
C GLY A 146 10.23 -28.53 -8.68
N PHE A 147 10.37 -28.11 -7.42
CA PHE A 147 10.34 -26.68 -7.03
C PHE A 147 10.98 -26.45 -5.65
N THR A 148 11.34 -25.21 -5.37
CA THR A 148 11.88 -24.80 -4.05
C THR A 148 11.02 -23.70 -3.48
N VAL A 149 10.58 -23.82 -2.23
CA VAL A 149 9.87 -22.75 -1.53
C VAL A 149 10.87 -21.91 -0.77
N ARG A 150 10.87 -20.60 -1.01
CA ARG A 150 11.67 -19.61 -0.29
C ARG A 150 10.76 -18.65 0.46
N ILE A 151 11.08 -18.42 1.73
CA ILE A 151 10.41 -17.40 2.53
C ILE A 151 11.36 -16.23 2.70
N TYR A 152 10.91 -15.04 2.33
CA TYR A 152 11.61 -13.78 2.56
C TYR A 152 10.83 -12.95 3.57
N GLU A 153 11.54 -12.26 4.44
CA GLU A 153 10.99 -11.27 5.37
C GLU A 153 11.66 -9.92 5.13
N ARG A 154 10.92 -8.84 5.38
CA ARG A 154 11.45 -7.49 5.21
C ARG A 154 12.54 -7.21 6.26
N THR A 155 13.69 -6.67 5.83
CA THR A 155 14.85 -6.40 6.70
C THR A 155 14.60 -5.33 7.75
N ARG A 156 13.69 -4.40 7.48
CA ARG A 156 13.23 -3.37 8.43
C ARG A 156 11.72 -3.45 8.56
N PRO A 157 11.18 -3.45 9.80
CA PRO A 157 9.74 -3.30 9.98
C PRO A 157 9.28 -2.00 9.32
N ARG A 158 8.21 -2.05 8.52
CA ARG A 158 7.64 -0.84 7.92
C ARG A 158 6.90 -0.04 8.99
N THR A 159 6.75 1.26 8.75
CA THR A 159 5.74 2.06 9.46
C THR A 159 4.34 1.51 9.15
N GLN A 160 3.58 1.16 10.18
CA GLN A 160 2.24 0.58 10.08
C GLN A 160 1.19 1.55 10.62
N VAL A 161 -0.02 1.50 10.07
CA VAL A 161 -1.20 2.12 10.68
C VAL A 161 -2.02 1.01 11.31
N ILE A 162 -2.05 0.96 12.63
CA ILE A 162 -2.92 0.04 13.38
C ILE A 162 -4.22 0.77 13.67
N ARG A 163 -5.34 0.16 13.30
CA ARG A 163 -6.68 0.64 13.63
C ARG A 163 -7.35 -0.31 14.61
N SER A 164 -7.72 0.19 15.79
CA SER A 164 -8.48 -0.54 16.81
C SER A 164 -8.98 0.45 17.87
N PRO A 165 -10.15 0.22 18.50
CA PRO A 165 -10.66 1.05 19.60
C PRO A 165 -9.69 1.24 20.76
N TRP A 166 -8.70 0.35 20.89
CA TRP A 166 -7.69 0.37 21.95
C TRP A 166 -6.27 0.68 21.44
N ALA A 167 -6.11 0.92 20.13
CA ALA A 167 -4.81 1.15 19.50
C ALA A 167 -4.12 2.39 20.07
N ALA A 168 -4.87 3.41 20.47
CA ALA A 168 -4.35 4.67 21.03
C ALA A 168 -3.71 4.52 22.43
N SER A 169 -3.94 3.40 23.12
CA SER A 169 -3.39 3.19 24.48
C SER A 169 -1.86 3.16 24.45
N GLY A 170 -1.25 4.10 25.17
CA GLY A 170 0.20 4.30 25.26
C GLY A 170 0.83 5.03 24.06
N ALA A 171 0.04 5.49 23.09
CA ALA A 171 0.56 6.28 21.97
C ALA A 171 0.82 7.74 22.38
N GLN A 172 1.89 8.33 21.85
CA GLN A 172 2.14 9.76 21.97
C GLN A 172 1.18 10.54 21.07
N LYS A 173 0.56 11.58 21.61
CA LYS A 173 -0.28 12.50 20.83
C LYS A 173 0.63 13.47 20.09
N LYS A 174 0.43 13.58 18.77
CA LYS A 174 1.18 14.48 17.91
C LYS A 174 0.23 15.38 17.15
N VAL A 175 0.61 16.63 17.01
CA VAL A 175 -0.10 17.61 16.18
C VAL A 175 0.60 17.67 14.84
N GLY A 176 -0.12 17.40 13.77
CA GLY A 176 0.40 17.38 12.41
C GLY A 176 -0.26 18.43 11.53
N ALA A 177 0.45 18.87 10.50
CA ALA A 177 -0.09 19.72 9.45
C ALA A 177 0.36 19.18 8.09
N SER A 178 -0.56 19.13 7.12
CA SER A 178 -0.28 18.67 5.75
C SER A 178 -0.93 19.58 4.72
N CYS A 179 -0.53 19.47 3.46
CA CYS A 179 -1.15 20.21 2.38
C CYS A 179 -1.47 19.34 1.16
N ALA A 180 -2.67 19.53 0.62
CA ALA A 180 -3.10 19.04 -0.68
C ALA A 180 -2.80 20.11 -1.72
N ILE A 181 -1.63 19.99 -2.35
CA ILE A 181 -1.16 20.94 -3.37
C ILE A 181 -1.73 20.53 -4.72
N MET A 182 -2.58 21.38 -5.28
CA MET A 182 -3.22 21.15 -6.58
C MET A 182 -2.61 22.03 -7.67
N ARG A 183 -2.35 21.44 -8.83
CA ARG A 183 -1.94 22.13 -10.06
C ARG A 183 -2.52 21.43 -11.28
N ASP A 184 -3.20 22.18 -12.15
CA ASP A 184 -3.76 21.67 -13.41
C ASP A 184 -4.63 20.40 -13.25
N GLY A 185 -5.43 20.34 -12.18
CA GLY A 185 -6.29 19.19 -11.86
C GLY A 185 -5.56 17.96 -11.34
N ARG A 186 -4.26 18.09 -11.00
CA ARG A 186 -3.42 17.03 -10.43
C ARG A 186 -3.00 17.39 -9.01
N LEU A 187 -2.92 16.38 -8.16
CA LEU A 187 -2.49 16.44 -6.78
C LEU A 187 -1.02 16.04 -6.66
N LEU A 188 -0.24 16.82 -5.93
CA LEU A 188 1.11 16.43 -5.55
C LEU A 188 1.08 15.39 -4.42
N LEU A 189 1.86 14.32 -4.59
CA LEU A 189 2.17 13.38 -3.52
C LEU A 189 3.69 13.20 -3.43
N THR A 190 4.17 12.97 -2.20
CA THR A 190 5.56 12.61 -1.87
C THR A 190 5.63 11.13 -1.53
N ARG A 191 6.74 10.46 -1.88
CA ARG A 191 6.97 9.05 -1.57
C ARG A 191 7.96 8.91 -0.44
N ARG A 192 7.47 8.36 0.67
CA ARG A 192 8.25 8.17 1.90
C ARG A 192 9.38 7.18 1.70
N GLU A 193 10.53 7.46 2.29
CA GLU A 193 11.66 6.53 2.30
C GLU A 193 11.39 5.30 3.18
N ASP A 194 10.73 5.48 4.33
CA ASP A 194 10.60 4.45 5.37
C ASP A 194 9.72 3.25 5.00
N ASN A 195 8.69 3.46 4.18
CA ASN A 195 7.73 2.42 3.79
C ASN A 195 7.37 2.46 2.29
N GLY A 196 7.92 3.40 1.52
CA GLY A 196 7.67 3.52 0.09
C GLY A 196 6.24 3.91 -0.29
N LEU A 197 5.42 4.33 0.69
CA LEU A 197 4.04 4.77 0.47
C LEU A 197 4.01 6.24 0.06
N TRP A 198 3.02 6.58 -0.77
CA TRP A 198 2.71 7.95 -1.15
C TRP A 198 1.91 8.65 -0.05
N CYS A 199 2.18 9.93 0.17
CA CYS A 199 1.44 10.78 1.10
C CYS A 199 1.35 12.22 0.58
N LEU A 200 0.40 12.96 1.15
CA LEU A 200 0.44 14.42 1.12
C LEU A 200 1.68 14.92 1.87
N PRO A 201 2.39 15.95 1.36
CA PRO A 201 3.47 16.60 2.09
C PRO A 201 2.98 17.13 3.43
N GLY A 202 3.79 16.97 4.47
CA GLY A 202 3.43 17.42 5.81
C GLY A 202 4.14 16.68 6.92
N GLY A 203 4.15 17.31 8.09
CA GLY A 203 4.86 16.80 9.25
C GLY A 203 4.36 17.38 10.57
N GLY A 204 5.26 17.37 11.56
CA GLY A 204 4.96 17.79 12.92
C GLY A 204 4.92 19.31 13.03
N VAL A 205 4.01 19.82 13.86
CA VAL A 205 3.95 21.26 14.16
C VAL A 205 4.98 21.60 15.23
N GLU A 206 5.84 22.58 14.95
CA GLU A 206 6.86 23.07 15.85
C GLU A 206 6.35 24.17 16.80
N ALA A 207 7.13 24.47 17.84
CA ALA A 207 6.77 25.52 18.79
C ALA A 207 6.92 26.92 18.14
N GLY A 208 5.85 27.71 18.18
CA GLY A 208 5.86 29.09 17.70
C GLY A 208 5.37 29.29 16.27
N GLU A 209 4.99 28.22 15.56
CA GLU A 209 4.36 28.30 14.24
C GLU A 209 2.87 27.99 14.28
N THR A 210 2.13 28.49 13.28
CA THR A 210 0.75 28.09 12.99
C THR A 210 0.73 26.80 12.17
N TRP A 211 -0.41 26.09 12.15
CA TRP A 211 -0.58 24.90 11.29
C TRP A 211 -0.36 25.21 9.80
N ALA A 212 -0.74 26.40 9.33
CA ALA A 212 -0.53 26.79 7.95
C ALA A 212 0.96 27.02 7.64
N GLN A 213 1.70 27.61 8.59
CA GLN A 213 3.15 27.76 8.47
C GLN A 213 3.85 26.40 8.47
N ALA A 214 3.46 25.49 9.38
CA ALA A 214 3.98 24.14 9.43
C ALA A 214 3.77 23.41 8.10
N ALA A 215 2.55 23.41 7.56
CA ALA A 215 2.26 22.75 6.28
C ALA A 215 3.07 23.33 5.10
N ALA A 216 3.27 24.65 5.07
CA ALA A 216 4.07 25.30 4.03
C ALA A 216 5.57 25.02 4.18
N ARG A 217 6.09 24.99 5.41
CA ARG A 217 7.48 24.64 5.73
C ARG A 217 7.78 23.20 5.30
N GLU A 218 6.95 22.26 5.73
CA GLU A 218 7.09 20.84 5.40
C GLU A 218 7.02 20.61 3.88
N ALA A 219 6.10 21.29 3.17
CA ALA A 219 6.05 21.24 1.71
C ALA A 219 7.37 21.72 1.07
N ALA A 220 7.94 22.83 1.57
CA ALA A 220 9.20 23.35 1.06
C ALA A 220 10.38 22.42 1.37
N GLU A 221 10.44 21.82 2.56
CA GLU A 221 11.48 20.87 2.96
C GLU A 221 11.40 19.55 2.17
N GLU A 222 10.21 19.02 1.95
CA GLU A 222 9.97 17.75 1.25
C GLU A 222 10.10 17.87 -0.28
N THR A 223 9.70 19.01 -0.85
CA THR A 223 9.51 19.13 -2.31
C THR A 223 10.23 20.31 -2.94
N GLY A 224 10.85 21.19 -2.15
CA GLY A 224 11.43 22.44 -2.62
C GLY A 224 10.39 23.50 -3.05
N LEU A 225 9.09 23.21 -2.97
CA LEU A 225 8.04 24.11 -3.44
C LEU A 225 7.74 25.21 -2.44
N GLN A 226 7.62 26.44 -2.93
CA GLN A 226 6.88 27.48 -2.23
C GLN A 226 5.40 27.34 -2.55
N VAL A 227 4.57 27.24 -1.51
CA VAL A 227 3.14 27.00 -1.64
C VAL A 227 2.34 28.12 -1.02
N ARG A 228 1.23 28.48 -1.67
CA ARG A 228 0.24 29.37 -1.10
C ARG A 228 -0.87 28.53 -0.47
N ILE A 229 -1.10 28.75 0.83
CA ILE A 229 -2.22 28.13 1.54
C ILE A 229 -3.52 28.85 1.11
N ASP A 230 -4.46 28.07 0.60
CA ASP A 230 -5.74 28.55 0.05
C ASP A 230 -6.85 28.55 1.10
N SER A 231 -7.04 27.39 1.72
CA SER A 231 -8.10 27.15 2.69
C SER A 231 -7.80 25.92 3.54
N VAL A 232 -8.57 25.72 4.60
CA VAL A 232 -8.58 24.44 5.32
C VAL A 232 -9.30 23.41 4.45
N LEU A 233 -8.62 22.34 4.08
CA LEU A 233 -9.25 21.19 3.44
C LEU A 233 -10.03 20.38 4.48
N ALA A 234 -9.33 20.04 5.56
CA ALA A 234 -9.90 19.19 6.59
C ALA A 234 -9.22 19.34 7.95
N VAL A 235 -10.01 19.08 9.00
CA VAL A 235 -9.48 18.76 10.33
C VAL A 235 -9.75 17.28 10.54
N TYR A 236 -8.72 16.54 10.94
CA TYR A 236 -8.80 15.09 11.11
C TYR A 236 -8.24 14.66 12.45
N ALA A 237 -8.98 13.77 13.08
CA ALA A 237 -8.57 13.03 14.25
C ALA A 237 -9.17 11.64 14.12
N ASP A 238 -8.34 10.61 14.08
CA ASP A 238 -8.82 9.23 14.07
C ASP A 238 -8.49 8.61 15.44
N PRO A 239 -9.48 8.44 16.33
CA PRO A 239 -9.25 7.92 17.67
C PRO A 239 -8.74 6.47 17.66
N ASP A 240 -9.04 5.73 16.59
CA ASP A 240 -8.72 4.32 16.47
C ASP A 240 -7.42 4.07 15.71
N ALA A 241 -6.87 5.06 15.00
CA ALA A 241 -5.64 4.93 14.23
C ALA A 241 -4.38 5.35 15.01
N VAL A 242 -3.39 4.46 15.03
CA VAL A 242 -2.05 4.73 15.54
C VAL A 242 -1.00 4.36 14.51
N ILE A 243 -0.08 5.28 14.27
CA ILE A 243 1.11 5.06 13.46
C ILE A 243 2.15 4.39 14.35
N VAL A 244 2.57 3.18 13.98
CA VAL A 244 3.65 2.43 14.62
C VAL A 244 4.85 2.45 13.69
N TYR A 245 5.91 3.14 14.08
CA TYR A 245 7.13 3.26 13.30
C TYR A 245 8.00 2.00 13.43
N ALA A 246 8.98 1.89 12.54
CA ALA A 246 9.95 0.79 12.52
C ALA A 246 10.66 0.56 13.88
N ASP A 247 10.91 1.64 14.62
CA ASP A 247 11.56 1.63 15.93
C ASP A 247 10.60 1.35 17.11
N GLY A 248 9.33 1.05 16.81
CA GLY A 248 8.30 0.76 17.80
C GLY A 248 7.66 2.01 18.43
N ARG A 249 8.07 3.23 18.06
CA ARG A 249 7.34 4.44 18.47
C ARG A 249 5.90 4.36 17.99
N ARG A 250 4.98 4.85 18.83
CA ARG A 250 3.54 4.83 18.58
C ARG A 250 3.00 6.25 18.67
N ASN A 251 2.53 6.79 17.55
CA ASN A 251 1.96 8.13 17.49
C ASN A 251 0.48 8.08 17.09
N GLN A 252 -0.34 8.82 17.83
CA GLN A 252 -1.68 9.20 17.41
C GLN A 252 -1.60 10.64 16.89
N VAL A 253 -1.97 10.83 15.63
CA VAL A 253 -1.87 12.13 14.96
C VAL A 253 -3.22 12.81 14.93
N PHE A 254 -3.25 14.07 15.36
CA PHE A 254 -4.34 15.01 15.22
C PHE A 254 -3.85 16.12 14.30
N GLY A 255 -4.59 16.46 13.25
CA GLY A 255 -4.04 17.40 12.30
C GLY A 255 -5.02 18.17 11.48
N VAL A 256 -4.46 19.12 10.74
CA VAL A 256 -5.16 19.91 9.74
C VAL A 256 -4.48 19.71 8.40
N CYS A 257 -5.30 19.41 7.40
CA CYS A 257 -4.88 19.42 6.02
C CYS A 257 -5.36 20.71 5.37
N PHE A 258 -4.48 21.38 4.63
CA PHE A 258 -4.79 22.59 3.89
C PHE A 258 -4.91 22.30 2.40
N ARG A 259 -5.81 23.01 1.71
CA ARG A 259 -5.70 23.18 0.26
C ARG A 259 -4.57 24.17 0.00
N ALA A 260 -3.73 23.84 -0.98
CA ALA A 260 -2.64 24.70 -1.38
C ALA A 260 -2.49 24.70 -2.90
N SER A 261 -1.85 25.75 -3.40
CA SER A 261 -1.50 25.90 -4.81
C SER A 261 -0.06 26.39 -4.92
N THR A 262 0.56 26.08 -6.05
CA THR A 262 1.91 26.55 -6.40
C THR A 262 1.97 26.88 -7.88
N GLN A 263 2.88 27.78 -8.24
CA GLN A 263 3.26 28.04 -9.63
C GLN A 263 4.57 27.34 -10.01
N ASP A 264 5.26 26.75 -9.04
CA ASP A 264 6.58 26.16 -9.20
C ASP A 264 6.50 24.68 -9.60
N GLU A 265 7.63 24.12 -10.04
CA GLU A 265 7.81 22.69 -10.27
C GLU A 265 8.48 22.02 -9.06
N ALA A 266 8.03 20.80 -8.72
CA ALA A 266 8.51 20.09 -7.54
C ALA A 266 9.92 19.51 -7.76
N GLY A 267 10.79 19.65 -6.76
CA GLY A 267 12.08 19.00 -6.63
C GLY A 267 12.08 17.86 -5.58
N LEU A 268 13.25 17.25 -5.35
CA LEU A 268 13.45 16.18 -4.34
C LEU A 268 14.25 16.71 -3.14
N SER A 269 14.14 16.04 -1.99
CA SER A 269 14.95 16.27 -0.78
C SER A 269 15.43 14.95 -0.15
N ASP A 270 16.21 15.02 0.93
CA ASP A 270 16.79 13.84 1.58
C ASP A 270 15.75 12.88 2.20
N GLU A 271 14.56 13.37 2.58
CA GLU A 271 13.47 12.56 3.17
C GLU A 271 12.45 12.06 2.14
N VAL A 272 12.48 12.61 0.92
CA VAL A 272 11.53 12.31 -0.15
C VAL A 272 12.26 11.68 -1.32
N THR A 273 12.03 10.38 -1.49
CA THR A 273 12.67 9.61 -2.55
C THR A 273 12.09 9.90 -3.93
N GLN A 274 10.80 10.29 -4.00
CA GLN A 274 10.09 10.62 -5.25
C GLN A 274 8.97 11.62 -4.99
N VAL A 275 8.73 12.52 -5.94
CA VAL A 275 7.53 13.38 -6.03
C VAL A 275 6.77 13.07 -7.30
N GLY A 276 5.44 13.22 -7.27
CA GLY A 276 4.60 12.96 -8.44
C GLY A 276 3.29 13.74 -8.44
N TRP A 277 2.85 14.13 -9.63
CA TRP A 277 1.58 14.80 -9.88
C TRP A 277 0.55 13.82 -10.44
N PHE A 278 -0.51 13.56 -9.69
CA PHE A 278 -1.46 12.49 -9.98
C PHE A 278 -2.87 13.02 -10.17
N THR A 279 -3.58 12.45 -11.14
CA THR A 279 -5.03 12.60 -11.30
C THR A 279 -5.77 11.75 -10.26
N ARG A 280 -7.05 12.09 -9.99
CA ARG A 280 -7.93 11.30 -9.11
C ARG A 280 -7.98 9.81 -9.48
N SER A 281 -7.90 9.48 -10.77
CA SER A 281 -7.96 8.08 -11.23
C SER A 281 -6.65 7.32 -11.02
N GLU A 282 -5.52 8.03 -10.98
CA GLU A 282 -4.21 7.45 -10.70
C GLU A 282 -4.04 7.20 -9.20
N THR A 283 -4.48 8.14 -8.34
CA THR A 283 -4.35 8.01 -6.87
C THR A 283 -5.05 6.77 -6.31
N LEU A 284 -6.14 6.31 -6.93
CA LEU A 284 -6.86 5.07 -6.55
C LEU A 284 -5.98 3.82 -6.59
N ARG A 285 -4.93 3.82 -7.41
CA ARG A 285 -4.02 2.67 -7.61
C ARG A 285 -2.71 2.83 -6.87
N LEU A 286 -2.46 4.02 -6.32
CA LEU A 286 -1.23 4.30 -5.61
C LEU A 286 -1.27 3.67 -4.22
N PRO A 287 -0.12 3.15 -3.76
CA PRO A 287 0.05 2.73 -2.39
C PRO A 287 0.16 3.98 -1.49
N ILE A 288 -0.98 4.56 -1.09
CA ILE A 288 -1.03 5.77 -0.24
C ILE A 288 -1.07 5.36 1.24
N VAL A 289 -0.53 6.20 2.11
CA VAL A 289 -0.71 6.09 3.56
C VAL A 289 -2.20 6.12 3.89
N VAL A 290 -2.69 5.08 4.59
CA VAL A 290 -4.13 4.88 4.86
C VAL A 290 -4.82 6.10 5.47
N THR A 291 -4.15 6.80 6.39
CA THR A 291 -4.71 8.01 7.03
C THR A 291 -4.81 9.22 6.09
N HIS A 292 -4.05 9.24 5.00
CA HIS A 292 -4.10 10.32 4.02
C HIS A 292 -5.10 10.05 2.89
N ARG A 293 -5.62 8.82 2.74
CA ARG A 293 -6.57 8.51 1.65
C ARG A 293 -7.82 9.40 1.67
N PRO A 294 -8.52 9.59 2.81
CA PRO A 294 -9.69 10.48 2.84
C PRO A 294 -9.33 11.92 2.48
N LEU A 295 -8.14 12.38 2.87
CA LEU A 295 -7.63 13.72 2.53
C LEU A 295 -7.36 13.85 1.02
N VAL A 296 -6.76 12.82 0.41
CA VAL A 296 -6.49 12.75 -1.03
C VAL A 296 -7.80 12.78 -1.82
N ASP A 297 -8.83 12.05 -1.40
CA ASP A 297 -10.12 12.06 -2.07
C ASP A 297 -10.78 13.46 -1.96
N ALA A 298 -10.79 14.03 -0.75
CA ALA A 298 -11.31 15.37 -0.52
C ALA A 298 -10.56 16.45 -1.33
N ALA A 299 -9.27 16.27 -1.61
CA ALA A 299 -8.49 17.22 -2.40
C ALA A 299 -9.07 17.46 -3.80
N PHE A 300 -9.75 16.47 -4.39
CA PHE A 300 -10.40 16.59 -5.70
C PHE A 300 -11.85 17.11 -5.65
N GLU A 301 -12.43 17.24 -4.46
CA GLU A 301 -13.78 17.80 -4.28
C GLU A 301 -13.75 19.35 -4.30
N PRO A 302 -14.90 20.02 -4.56
CA PRO A 302 -14.98 21.48 -4.58
C PRO A 302 -14.53 22.17 -3.28
N VAL A 303 -14.02 23.40 -3.40
CA VAL A 303 -13.36 24.15 -2.32
C VAL A 303 -14.29 24.48 -1.14
N ASP A 304 -15.59 24.68 -1.39
CA ASP A 304 -16.55 25.18 -0.40
C ASP A 304 -17.12 24.11 0.55
N THR A 305 -16.55 22.90 0.55
CA THR A 305 -16.98 21.81 1.44
C THR A 305 -15.95 21.61 2.56
N PRO A 306 -16.12 22.23 3.75
CA PRO A 306 -15.26 21.92 4.88
C PRO A 306 -15.42 20.44 5.24
N THR A 307 -14.34 19.68 5.19
CA THR A 307 -14.39 18.24 5.48
C THR A 307 -13.92 18.00 6.91
N VAL A 308 -14.83 17.60 7.79
CA VAL A 308 -14.46 17.11 9.12
C VAL A 308 -14.39 15.59 9.03
N PHE A 309 -13.20 15.04 9.24
CA PHE A 309 -13.03 13.60 9.39
C PHE A 309 -13.07 13.28 10.88
N THR A 310 -14.17 12.63 11.30
CA THR A 310 -14.38 12.12 12.67
C THR A 310 -13.94 10.68 12.81
#